data_AF-A0A7L9S9Q1-F1
#
_entry.id   AF-A0A7L9S9Q1-F1
#
_cell.length_a   1.000
_cell.length_b   1.000
_cell.length_c   1.000
_cell.angle_alpha   90.00
_cell.angle_beta   90.00
_cell.angle_gamma   90.00
#
_symmetry.space_group_name_H-M   'P 1'
#
loop_
_entity.id
_entity.type
_entity.pdbx_description
1 polymer ?
#
loop_
_entity_poly.entity_id
_entity_poly.type
_entity_poly.pdbx_seq_one_letter_code
_entity_poly.pdbx_strand_id
1 'polypeptide(L)'
;MALENHPMWRLPKHHLDHDDAHDHVHWVELFYDLIHVVIIFLLGNFLSDHLTVGGFLAFAGLFIAVWFAWADSSVFNSLYVSTDVKHRLIMSCQIVTAMVMAASIPHVLDKGWMYFALAYAANRMITAYLYHRTNRLGVEATVLSRTVSRNFFMLAIVFAISAFLPAPFNFLLFGLAIVSIQLLYMLPKVGVLECKRFLPRLGHMSERFALLLLIVVGEGFFKLVITLSEKGVYKVTPEVLFNFMFGGIAVFVHCWIYFDFVGNGKPKNQEKWTLVNWWLAHLFLMLSAVMVGVALAGEVKVGFWDPYPLKYGVIGCLGLASYLLCLLWIQYNIEERIAHRFATTKVRMFGVVLALVTLLVLPHVPAIVGNLLWGTALISQIAIPVTRAYLTFSKEEQAKV
;
A
#
# COMPACT_ATOMS: atom_id res chain seq x y z
N MET A 1 -26.50 -18.93 26.45
CA MET A 1 -25.22 -18.20 26.38
C MET A 1 -25.48 -16.80 26.92
N ALA A 2 -24.71 -16.31 27.90
CA ALA A 2 -24.87 -14.92 28.36
C ALA A 2 -24.66 -13.96 27.17
N LEU A 3 -25.42 -12.87 27.09
CA LEU A 3 -25.30 -11.86 26.03
C LEU A 3 -23.85 -11.42 25.82
N GLU A 4 -23.11 -11.26 26.92
CA GLU A 4 -21.71 -10.84 26.98
C GLU A 4 -20.74 -11.82 26.30
N ASN A 5 -21.10 -13.11 26.21
CA ASN A 5 -20.31 -14.14 25.56
C ASN A 5 -20.68 -14.32 24.08
N HIS A 6 -21.71 -13.63 23.60
CA HIS A 6 -22.11 -13.67 22.21
C HIS A 6 -21.18 -12.77 21.36
N PRO A 7 -20.66 -13.23 20.21
CA PRO A 7 -19.73 -12.45 19.37
C PRO A 7 -20.23 -11.07 18.93
N MET A 8 -21.55 -10.87 18.91
CA MET A 8 -22.20 -9.59 18.57
C MET A 8 -22.19 -8.55 19.69
N TRP A 9 -22.04 -8.97 20.95
CA TRP A 9 -22.18 -8.09 22.11
C TRP A 9 -20.97 -8.12 23.05
N ARG A 10 -20.00 -9.02 22.81
CA ARG A 10 -18.75 -9.10 23.57
C ARG A 10 -17.99 -7.77 23.53
N LEU A 11 -17.45 -7.35 24.68
CA LEU A 11 -16.63 -6.15 24.75
C LEU A 11 -15.30 -6.36 23.99
N PRO A 12 -14.74 -5.29 23.40
CA PRO A 12 -13.40 -5.32 22.84
C PRO A 12 -12.38 -5.78 23.90
N LYS A 13 -11.42 -6.59 23.51
CA LYS A 13 -10.27 -6.98 24.34
C LYS A 13 -8.97 -6.64 23.63
N HIS A 14 -7.95 -6.23 24.38
CA HIS A 14 -6.61 -6.12 23.84
C HIS A 14 -6.10 -7.54 23.50
N HIS A 15 -5.39 -7.71 22.38
CA HIS A 15 -4.99 -9.04 21.91
C HIS A 15 -4.07 -9.79 22.88
N LEU A 16 -3.17 -9.08 23.56
CA LEU A 16 -2.32 -9.64 24.63
C LEU A 16 -3.10 -10.18 25.85
N ASP A 17 -4.37 -9.80 26.00
CA ASP A 17 -5.25 -10.25 27.08
C ASP A 17 -6.23 -11.34 26.58
N HIS A 18 -5.95 -11.96 25.42
CA HIS A 18 -6.80 -12.95 24.76
C HIS A 18 -5.99 -14.18 24.31
N ASP A 19 -6.21 -15.32 24.98
CA ASP A 19 -5.42 -16.55 24.75
C ASP A 19 -5.56 -17.12 23.33
N ASP A 20 -6.73 -16.96 22.68
CA ASP A 20 -7.00 -17.43 21.31
C ASP A 20 -7.01 -16.31 20.26
N ALA A 21 -6.09 -15.35 20.35
CA ALA A 21 -6.00 -14.28 19.36
C ALA A 21 -5.45 -14.79 18.02
N HIS A 22 -6.32 -15.29 17.12
CA HIS A 22 -5.92 -15.75 15.79
C HIS A 22 -5.45 -14.59 14.90
N ASP A 23 -4.38 -14.79 14.14
CA ASP A 23 -3.80 -13.78 13.24
C ASP A 23 -4.70 -13.45 12.02
N HIS A 24 -5.82 -14.15 11.81
CA HIS A 24 -6.67 -13.99 10.63
C HIS A 24 -7.50 -12.71 10.62
N VAL A 25 -7.62 -12.13 9.43
CA VAL A 25 -8.40 -10.90 9.16
C VAL A 25 -9.89 -11.19 9.19
N HIS A 26 -10.69 -10.33 9.84
CA HIS A 26 -12.14 -10.49 9.88
C HIS A 26 -12.83 -9.98 8.60
N TRP A 27 -13.99 -10.56 8.25
CA TRP A 27 -14.74 -10.20 7.04
C TRP A 27 -15.08 -8.71 6.93
N VAL A 28 -15.33 -8.03 8.05
CA VAL A 28 -15.64 -6.58 8.06
C VAL A 28 -14.43 -5.75 7.65
N GLU A 29 -13.22 -6.22 7.95
CA GLU A 29 -11.97 -5.58 7.56
C GLU A 29 -11.69 -5.81 6.08
N LEU A 30 -11.97 -7.01 5.57
CA LEU A 30 -11.94 -7.29 4.12
C LEU A 30 -12.95 -6.43 3.36
N PHE A 31 -14.15 -6.25 3.91
CA PHE A 31 -15.16 -5.37 3.32
C PHE A 31 -14.73 -3.89 3.34
N TYR A 32 -14.04 -3.44 4.39
CA TYR A 32 -13.39 -2.13 4.44
C TYR A 32 -12.26 -1.97 3.40
N ASP A 33 -11.54 -3.04 3.08
CA ASP A 33 -10.51 -2.98 2.04
C ASP A 33 -11.11 -2.80 0.63
N LEU A 34 -12.35 -3.23 0.40
CA LEU A 34 -13.00 -3.05 -0.91
C LEU A 34 -13.13 -1.59 -1.34
N ILE A 35 -13.35 -0.64 -0.42
CA ILE A 35 -13.38 0.78 -0.79
C ILE A 35 -12.00 1.29 -1.23
N HIS A 36 -10.92 0.67 -0.76
CA HIS A 36 -9.57 1.01 -1.20
C HIS A 36 -9.32 0.60 -2.64
N VAL A 37 -9.99 -0.43 -3.18
CA VAL A 37 -9.94 -0.76 -4.61
C VAL A 37 -10.35 0.46 -5.45
N VAL A 38 -11.47 1.09 -5.09
CA VAL A 38 -11.97 2.28 -5.78
C VAL A 38 -11.03 3.47 -5.60
N ILE A 39 -10.54 3.70 -4.37
CA ILE A 39 -9.63 4.81 -4.09
C ILE A 39 -8.33 4.68 -4.88
N ILE A 40 -7.69 3.51 -4.85
CA ILE A 40 -6.42 3.30 -5.56
C ILE A 40 -6.63 3.44 -7.08
N PHE A 41 -7.74 2.95 -7.62
CA PHE A 41 -8.08 3.17 -9.03
C PHE A 41 -8.21 4.67 -9.37
N LEU A 42 -8.90 5.45 -8.55
CA LEU A 42 -9.03 6.90 -8.77
C LEU A 42 -7.70 7.64 -8.59
N LEU A 43 -6.84 7.23 -7.65
CA LEU A 43 -5.49 7.77 -7.51
C LEU A 43 -4.61 7.47 -8.72
N GLY A 44 -4.69 6.25 -9.26
CA GLY A 44 -4.00 5.88 -10.48
C GLY A 44 -4.48 6.70 -11.68
N ASN A 45 -5.78 6.96 -11.81
CA ASN A 45 -6.32 7.85 -12.84
C ASN A 45 -5.82 9.28 -12.67
N PHE A 46 -5.90 9.81 -11.45
CA PHE A 46 -5.36 11.12 -11.12
C PHE A 46 -3.88 11.25 -11.53
N LEU A 47 -3.04 10.25 -11.23
CA LEU A 47 -1.63 10.25 -11.63
C LEU A 47 -1.46 10.20 -13.16
N SER A 48 -2.25 9.37 -13.85
CA SER A 48 -2.22 9.26 -15.31
C SER A 48 -2.59 10.58 -16.01
N ASP A 49 -3.51 11.35 -15.43
CA ASP A 49 -3.96 12.62 -15.98
C ASP A 49 -2.99 13.77 -15.66
N HIS A 50 -2.20 13.62 -14.59
CA HIS A 50 -1.28 14.64 -14.08
C HIS A 50 0.19 14.17 -14.06
N LEU A 51 0.69 13.69 -15.21
CA LEU A 51 2.08 13.27 -15.39
C LEU A 51 3.08 14.46 -15.42
N THR A 52 3.18 15.15 -14.30
CA THR A 52 4.10 16.26 -14.01
C THR A 52 4.67 16.09 -12.60
N VAL A 53 5.73 16.80 -12.25
CA VAL A 53 6.29 16.76 -10.88
C VAL A 53 5.24 17.18 -9.85
N GLY A 54 4.50 18.27 -10.10
CA GLY A 54 3.44 18.74 -9.19
C GLY A 54 2.29 17.73 -9.05
N GLY A 55 1.87 17.12 -10.17
CA GLY A 55 0.86 16.07 -10.16
C GLY A 55 1.29 14.81 -9.41
N PHE A 56 2.56 14.41 -9.56
CA PHE A 56 3.14 13.32 -8.78
C PHE A 56 3.18 13.63 -7.28
N LEU A 57 3.59 14.84 -6.89
CA LEU A 57 3.61 15.24 -5.48
C LEU A 57 2.20 15.25 -4.86
N ALA A 58 1.20 15.74 -5.61
CA ALA A 58 -0.20 15.69 -5.18
C ALA A 58 -0.69 14.24 -5.04
N PHE A 59 -0.44 13.40 -6.04
CA PHE A 59 -0.73 11.96 -6.00
C PHE A 59 -0.10 11.30 -4.77
N ALA A 60 1.21 11.51 -4.56
CA ALA A 60 1.95 10.90 -3.46
C ALA A 60 1.39 11.34 -2.11
N GLY A 61 1.07 12.62 -1.94
CA GLY A 61 0.45 13.14 -0.72
C GLY A 61 -0.92 12.51 -0.43
N LEU A 62 -1.78 12.39 -1.45
CA LEU A 62 -3.10 11.76 -1.32
C LEU A 62 -3.00 10.26 -1.04
N PHE A 63 -2.10 9.56 -1.73
CA PHE A 63 -1.81 8.15 -1.51
C PHE A 63 -1.36 7.92 -0.07
N ILE A 64 -0.39 8.71 0.42
CA ILE A 64 0.12 8.63 1.79
C ILE A 64 -1.01 8.87 2.80
N ALA A 65 -1.87 9.87 2.56
CA ALA A 65 -3.01 10.15 3.43
C ALA A 65 -3.95 8.94 3.53
N VAL A 66 -4.44 8.43 2.40
CA VAL A 66 -5.34 7.28 2.36
C VAL A 66 -4.68 6.04 2.95
N TRP A 67 -3.41 5.80 2.63
CA TRP A 67 -2.66 4.68 3.17
C TRP A 67 -2.60 4.75 4.69
N PHE A 68 -2.34 5.92 5.29
CA PHE A 68 -2.38 6.06 6.74
C PHE A 68 -3.79 5.89 7.30
N ALA A 69 -4.85 6.30 6.59
CA ALA A 69 -6.22 6.00 7.01
C ALA A 69 -6.49 4.51 7.16
N TRP A 70 -6.08 3.74 6.16
CA TRP A 70 -6.15 2.30 6.19
C TRP A 70 -5.27 1.70 7.28
N ALA A 71 -4.05 2.22 7.43
CA ALA A 71 -3.04 1.66 8.31
C ALA A 71 -3.42 1.87 9.79
N ASP A 72 -3.94 3.05 10.14
CA ASP A 72 -4.44 3.37 11.48
C ASP A 72 -5.60 2.43 11.87
N SER A 73 -6.53 2.18 10.94
CA SER A 73 -7.62 1.22 11.16
C SER A 73 -7.11 -0.21 11.34
N SER A 74 -6.15 -0.62 10.53
CA SER A 74 -5.55 -1.96 10.59
C SER A 74 -4.78 -2.18 11.89
N VAL A 75 -4.05 -1.16 12.36
CA VAL A 75 -3.38 -1.18 13.67
C VAL A 75 -4.38 -1.29 14.80
N PHE A 76 -5.49 -0.54 14.76
CA PHE A 76 -6.53 -0.64 15.79
C PHE A 76 -7.09 -2.07 15.87
N ASN A 77 -7.48 -2.68 14.75
CA ASN A 77 -8.02 -4.04 14.71
C ASN A 77 -6.98 -5.11 15.07
N SER A 78 -5.70 -4.82 14.83
CA SER A 78 -4.61 -5.68 15.26
C SER A 78 -4.41 -5.63 16.78
N LEU A 79 -4.55 -4.44 17.40
CA LEU A 79 -4.40 -4.23 18.85
C LEU A 79 -5.63 -4.71 19.65
N TYR A 80 -6.84 -4.39 19.19
CA TYR A 80 -8.08 -4.67 19.90
C TYR A 80 -8.96 -5.62 19.08
N VAL A 81 -9.15 -6.83 19.59
CA VAL A 81 -10.03 -7.83 18.99
C VAL A 81 -11.47 -7.48 19.37
N SER A 82 -12.25 -7.07 18.38
CA SER A 82 -13.66 -6.68 18.56
C SER A 82 -14.48 -7.13 17.36
N THR A 83 -15.61 -7.81 17.62
CA THR A 83 -16.55 -8.23 16.57
C THR A 83 -17.97 -7.75 16.83
N ASP A 84 -18.12 -6.84 17.79
CA ASP A 84 -19.40 -6.36 18.27
C ASP A 84 -20.10 -5.45 17.25
N VAL A 85 -21.42 -5.31 17.40
CA VAL A 85 -22.25 -4.52 16.48
C VAL A 85 -21.77 -3.06 16.41
N LYS A 86 -21.34 -2.45 17.53
CA LYS A 86 -20.87 -1.06 17.54
C LYS A 86 -19.59 -0.93 16.74
N HIS A 87 -18.66 -1.87 16.86
CA HIS A 87 -17.44 -1.87 16.06
C HIS A 87 -17.75 -1.98 14.56
N ARG A 88 -18.69 -2.85 14.17
CA ARG A 88 -19.14 -2.96 12.76
C ARG A 88 -19.74 -1.65 12.25
N LEU A 89 -20.63 -1.02 13.02
CA LEU A 89 -21.22 0.27 12.65
C LEU A 89 -20.16 1.37 12.50
N ILE A 90 -19.18 1.40 13.40
CA ILE A 90 -18.07 2.36 13.33
C ILE A 90 -17.21 2.14 12.08
N MET A 91 -16.85 0.89 11.77
CA MET A 91 -16.15 0.53 10.54
C MET A 91 -16.96 0.93 9.30
N SER A 92 -18.29 0.73 9.30
CA SER A 92 -19.17 1.20 8.22
C SER A 92 -19.12 2.72 8.06
N CYS A 93 -19.09 3.49 9.15
CA CYS A 93 -18.88 4.94 9.06
C CYS A 93 -17.51 5.30 8.46
N GLN A 94 -16.44 4.56 8.79
CA GLN A 94 -15.13 4.78 8.17
C GLN A 94 -15.17 4.49 6.66
N ILE A 95 -15.90 3.46 6.21
CA ILE A 95 -16.13 3.20 4.77
C ILE A 95 -16.78 4.42 4.10
N VAL A 96 -17.83 4.99 4.70
CA VAL A 96 -18.49 6.17 4.14
C VAL A 96 -17.52 7.36 4.04
N THR A 97 -16.69 7.61 5.05
CA THR A 97 -15.66 8.66 4.94
C THR A 97 -14.66 8.38 3.81
N ALA A 98 -14.26 7.12 3.63
CA ALA A 98 -13.37 6.70 2.55
C ALA A 98 -14.02 6.85 1.17
N MET A 99 -15.33 6.61 1.05
CA MET A 99 -16.08 6.88 -0.18
C MET A 99 -16.08 8.36 -0.55
N VAL A 100 -16.28 9.26 0.42
CA VAL A 100 -16.24 10.71 0.17
C VAL A 100 -14.82 11.14 -0.22
N MET A 101 -13.78 10.61 0.43
CA MET A 101 -12.39 10.83 0.01
C MET A 101 -12.18 10.37 -1.44
N ALA A 102 -12.63 9.17 -1.79
CA ALA A 102 -12.53 8.61 -3.15
C ALA A 102 -13.18 9.55 -4.19
N ALA A 103 -14.44 9.91 -3.96
CA ALA A 103 -15.22 10.76 -4.86
C ALA A 103 -14.62 12.16 -5.05
N SER A 104 -13.80 12.62 -4.10
CA SER A 104 -13.16 13.93 -4.14
C SER A 104 -11.87 13.96 -4.98
N ILE A 105 -11.20 12.80 -5.17
CA ILE A 105 -9.88 12.70 -5.81
C ILE A 105 -9.82 13.34 -7.21
N PRO A 106 -10.78 13.10 -8.13
CA PRO A 106 -10.69 13.65 -9.49
C PRO A 106 -10.63 15.18 -9.55
N HIS A 107 -11.20 15.87 -8.56
CA HIS A 107 -11.26 17.33 -8.49
C HIS A 107 -10.54 17.90 -7.26
N VAL A 108 -9.62 17.13 -6.67
CA VAL A 108 -8.99 17.44 -5.38
C VAL A 108 -8.07 18.66 -5.42
N LEU A 109 -7.53 19.02 -6.59
CA LEU A 109 -6.75 20.24 -6.78
C LEU A 109 -7.61 21.50 -6.88
N ASP A 110 -8.93 21.32 -6.89
CA ASP A 110 -9.91 22.36 -7.16
C ASP A 110 -11.01 22.30 -6.07
N LYS A 111 -12.30 22.22 -6.45
CA LYS A 111 -13.41 22.18 -5.47
C LYS A 111 -13.49 20.90 -4.63
N GLY A 112 -12.80 19.83 -5.03
CA GLY A 112 -12.80 18.55 -4.32
C GLY A 112 -11.98 18.56 -3.02
N TRP A 113 -11.02 19.49 -2.87
CA TRP A 113 -10.13 19.53 -1.71
C TRP A 113 -10.90 19.56 -0.38
N MET A 114 -11.87 20.46 -0.27
CA MET A 114 -12.63 20.67 0.97
C MET A 114 -13.31 19.37 1.43
N TYR A 115 -13.92 18.63 0.49
CA TYR A 115 -14.59 17.36 0.77
C TYR A 115 -13.60 16.27 1.17
N PHE A 116 -12.45 16.19 0.49
CA PHE A 116 -11.38 15.26 0.84
C PHE A 116 -10.88 15.51 2.27
N ALA A 117 -10.53 16.75 2.60
CA ALA A 117 -9.98 17.13 3.90
C ALA A 117 -10.99 16.94 5.03
N LEU A 118 -12.27 17.29 4.83
CA LEU A 118 -13.33 17.06 5.82
C LEU A 118 -13.62 15.57 6.02
N ALA A 119 -13.65 14.78 4.94
CA ALA A 119 -13.84 13.34 5.04
C ALA A 119 -12.67 12.66 5.76
N TYR A 120 -11.44 13.10 5.50
CA TYR A 120 -10.25 12.64 6.21
C TYR A 120 -10.29 13.03 7.69
N ALA A 121 -10.67 14.27 8.01
CA ALA A 121 -10.86 14.74 9.38
C ALA A 121 -11.92 13.92 10.12
N ALA A 122 -13.06 13.66 9.49
CA ALA A 122 -14.11 12.80 10.04
C ALA A 122 -13.59 11.37 10.27
N ASN A 123 -12.81 10.82 9.33
CA ASN A 123 -12.18 9.52 9.50
C ASN A 123 -11.25 9.48 10.73
N ARG A 124 -10.40 10.51 10.92
CA ARG A 124 -9.56 10.65 12.12
C ARG A 124 -10.38 10.79 13.40
N MET A 125 -11.49 11.53 13.36
CA MET A 125 -12.41 11.66 14.49
C MET A 125 -13.02 10.31 14.89
N ILE A 126 -13.39 9.49 13.90
CA ILE A 126 -13.90 8.14 14.14
C ILE A 126 -12.83 7.24 14.78
N THR A 127 -11.60 7.29 14.29
CA THR A 127 -10.48 6.56 14.91
C THR A 127 -10.22 7.05 16.34
N ALA A 128 -10.27 8.36 16.59
CA ALA A 128 -10.18 8.92 17.94
C ALA A 128 -11.27 8.35 18.87
N TYR A 129 -12.49 8.22 18.35
CA TYR A 129 -13.63 7.64 19.07
C TYR A 129 -13.46 6.14 19.37
N LEU A 130 -12.88 5.35 18.45
CA LEU A 130 -12.56 3.94 18.70
C LEU A 130 -11.63 3.78 19.91
N TYR A 131 -10.54 4.54 19.96
CA TYR A 131 -9.63 4.54 21.11
C TYR A 131 -10.26 5.19 22.37
N HIS A 132 -11.17 6.16 22.21
CA HIS A 132 -11.91 6.70 23.36
C HIS A 132 -12.79 5.63 24.00
N ARG A 133 -13.49 4.86 23.17
CA ARG A 133 -14.36 3.76 23.58
C ARG A 133 -13.58 2.69 24.35
N THR A 134 -12.41 2.26 23.87
CA THR A 134 -11.58 1.27 24.58
C THR A 134 -11.13 1.79 25.96
N ASN A 135 -10.72 3.06 26.05
CA ASN A 135 -10.37 3.70 27.32
C ASN A 135 -11.58 3.81 28.27
N ARG A 136 -12.77 4.15 27.78
CA ARG A 136 -14.00 4.25 28.61
C ARG A 136 -14.47 2.90 29.15
N LEU A 137 -14.29 1.85 28.38
CA LEU A 137 -14.67 0.48 28.77
C LEU A 137 -13.62 -0.20 29.66
N GLY A 138 -12.50 0.45 29.94
CA GLY A 138 -11.43 -0.12 30.77
C GLY A 138 -10.74 -1.33 30.12
N VAL A 139 -10.72 -1.40 28.78
CA VAL A 139 -10.18 -2.53 28.01
C VAL A 139 -8.69 -2.75 28.27
N GLU A 140 -7.98 -1.69 28.62
CA GLU A 140 -6.59 -1.74 29.03
C GLU A 140 -6.34 -0.76 30.19
N ALA A 141 -5.42 -1.12 31.08
CA ALA A 141 -5.04 -0.27 32.23
C ALA A 141 -3.96 0.77 31.90
N THR A 142 -3.59 0.94 30.61
CA THR A 142 -2.47 1.80 30.19
C THR A 142 -2.95 3.14 29.62
N VAL A 143 -2.02 4.08 29.47
CA VAL A 143 -2.29 5.41 28.89
C VAL A 143 -2.41 5.42 27.36
N LEU A 144 -2.20 4.27 26.71
CA LEU A 144 -2.12 4.12 25.26
C LEU A 144 -3.39 4.65 24.56
N SER A 145 -4.55 4.04 24.82
CA SER A 145 -5.83 4.42 24.20
C SER A 145 -6.16 5.89 24.42
N ARG A 146 -5.92 6.41 25.64
CA ARG A 146 -6.17 7.82 25.95
C ARG A 146 -5.27 8.77 25.14
N THR A 147 -3.99 8.43 25.03
CA THR A 147 -2.99 9.24 24.31
C THR A 147 -3.29 9.27 22.82
N VAL A 148 -3.54 8.09 22.23
CA VAL A 148 -3.87 7.96 20.81
C VAL A 148 -5.19 8.65 20.47
N SER A 149 -6.23 8.45 21.30
CA SER A 149 -7.52 9.13 21.14
C SER A 149 -7.38 10.65 21.14
N ARG A 150 -6.64 11.21 22.12
CA ARG A 150 -6.39 12.66 22.22
C ARG A 150 -5.66 13.18 20.98
N ASN A 151 -4.60 12.49 20.55
CA ASN A 151 -3.79 12.91 19.41
C ASN A 151 -4.61 12.94 18.11
N PHE A 152 -5.39 11.88 17.83
CA PHE A 152 -6.29 11.87 16.67
C PHE A 152 -7.37 12.93 16.74
N PHE A 153 -7.95 13.18 17.92
CA PHE A 153 -8.97 14.21 18.09
C PHE A 153 -8.42 15.61 17.77
N MET A 154 -7.25 15.96 18.32
CA MET A 154 -6.60 17.25 18.05
C MET A 154 -6.27 17.41 16.56
N LEU A 155 -5.71 16.37 15.95
CA LEU A 155 -5.35 16.41 14.53
C LEU A 155 -6.55 16.38 13.60
N ALA A 156 -7.65 15.71 13.96
CA ALA A 156 -8.90 15.77 13.22
C ALA A 156 -9.40 17.22 13.07
N ILE A 157 -9.27 18.03 14.12
CA ILE A 157 -9.60 19.46 14.06
C ILE A 157 -8.66 20.19 13.09
N VAL A 158 -7.36 19.92 13.14
CA VAL A 158 -6.38 20.52 12.22
C VAL A 158 -6.67 20.15 10.76
N PHE A 159 -7.00 18.88 10.48
CA PHE A 159 -7.42 18.43 9.16
C PHE A 159 -8.71 19.13 8.71
N ALA A 160 -9.69 19.31 9.60
CA ALA A 160 -10.91 20.03 9.28
C ALA A 160 -10.64 21.51 8.95
N ILE A 161 -9.75 22.17 9.70
CA ILE A 161 -9.33 23.55 9.43
C ILE A 161 -8.69 23.66 8.05
N SER A 162 -7.83 22.70 7.68
CA SER A 162 -7.16 22.71 6.38
C SER A 162 -8.13 22.66 5.18
N ALA A 163 -9.37 22.20 5.38
CA ALA A 163 -10.39 22.17 4.34
C ALA A 163 -10.86 23.56 3.89
N PHE A 164 -10.75 24.56 4.76
CA PHE A 164 -11.27 25.91 4.54
C PHE A 164 -10.19 26.94 4.23
N LEU A 165 -8.91 26.53 4.24
CA LEU A 165 -7.80 27.42 3.91
C LEU A 165 -7.66 27.58 2.39
N PRO A 166 -7.19 28.74 1.91
CA PRO A 166 -6.83 28.91 0.52
C PRO A 166 -5.55 28.13 0.17
N ALA A 167 -5.41 27.72 -1.09
CA ALA A 167 -4.15 27.19 -1.59
C ALA A 167 -3.05 28.27 -1.57
N PRO A 168 -1.79 27.92 -1.22
CA PRO A 168 -1.27 26.57 -0.94
C PRO A 168 -1.34 26.15 0.55
N PHE A 169 -1.83 27.02 1.44
CA PHE A 169 -1.79 26.81 2.89
C PHE A 169 -2.62 25.59 3.34
N ASN A 170 -3.67 25.27 2.60
CA ASN A 170 -4.47 24.07 2.82
C ASN A 170 -3.64 22.78 2.74
N PHE A 171 -2.92 22.56 1.64
CA PHE A 171 -2.07 21.39 1.42
C PHE A 171 -0.90 21.37 2.39
N LEU A 172 -0.30 22.53 2.67
CA LEU A 172 0.81 22.65 3.62
C LEU A 172 0.39 22.25 5.04
N LEU A 173 -0.72 22.79 5.55
CA LEU A 173 -1.22 22.44 6.88
C LEU A 173 -1.60 20.96 6.96
N PHE A 174 -2.25 20.43 5.93
CA PHE A 174 -2.61 19.01 5.86
C PHE A 174 -1.38 18.10 5.85
N GLY A 175 -0.37 18.41 5.03
CA GLY A 175 0.88 17.68 4.99
C GLY A 175 1.64 17.74 6.32
N LEU A 176 1.72 18.92 6.94
CA LEU A 176 2.31 19.08 8.27
C LEU A 176 1.56 18.28 9.33
N ALA A 177 0.23 18.22 9.27
CA ALA A 177 -0.58 17.41 10.17
C ALA A 177 -0.33 15.89 9.98
N ILE A 178 -0.13 15.42 8.74
CA ILE A 178 0.30 14.04 8.48
C ILE A 178 1.69 13.78 9.08
N VAL A 179 2.66 14.65 8.86
CA VAL A 179 4.00 14.47 9.45
C VAL A 179 3.92 14.49 10.97
N SER A 180 3.15 15.41 11.54
CA SER A 180 2.95 15.53 12.99
C SER A 180 2.37 14.26 13.60
N ILE A 181 1.38 13.63 12.95
CA ILE A 181 0.83 12.37 13.48
C ILE A 181 1.85 11.25 13.46
N GLN A 182 2.65 11.14 12.40
CA GLN A 182 3.69 10.10 12.30
C GLN A 182 4.80 10.32 13.33
N LEU A 183 5.20 11.56 13.59
CA LEU A 183 6.14 11.88 14.66
C LEU A 183 5.55 11.52 16.04
N LEU A 184 4.27 11.82 16.30
CA LEU A 184 3.61 11.43 17.55
C LEU A 184 3.49 9.91 17.73
N TYR A 185 3.59 9.12 16.66
CA TYR A 185 3.64 7.66 16.73
C TYR A 185 5.06 7.14 16.91
N MET A 186 6.00 7.64 16.10
CA MET A 186 7.31 7.03 15.87
C MET A 186 8.46 7.66 16.66
N LEU A 187 8.31 8.90 17.15
CA LEU A 187 9.43 9.66 17.73
C LEU A 187 9.90 9.04 19.06
N PRO A 188 11.22 8.84 19.27
CA PRO A 188 11.73 8.25 20.51
C PRO A 188 11.31 9.03 21.76
N LYS A 189 11.04 8.33 22.87
CA LYS A 189 10.66 8.89 24.19
C LYS A 189 9.29 9.58 24.30
N VAL A 190 8.72 10.05 23.19
CA VAL A 190 7.42 10.76 23.15
C VAL A 190 6.35 9.94 22.43
N GLY A 191 6.77 9.16 21.43
CA GLY A 191 5.89 8.45 20.53
C GLY A 191 5.16 7.28 21.18
N VAL A 192 4.02 6.93 20.60
CA VAL A 192 3.19 5.81 21.07
C VAL A 192 3.92 4.46 21.00
N LEU A 193 4.92 4.31 20.11
CA LEU A 193 5.83 3.14 20.07
C LEU A 193 6.62 2.90 21.38
N GLU A 194 6.67 3.86 22.29
CA GLU A 194 7.23 3.66 23.64
C GLU A 194 6.32 2.84 24.55
N CYS A 195 5.02 2.79 24.25
CA CYS A 195 4.06 2.01 25.01
C CYS A 195 4.25 0.53 24.70
N LYS A 196 4.64 -0.28 25.70
CA LYS A 196 4.82 -1.74 25.53
C LYS A 196 3.60 -2.47 24.95
N ARG A 197 2.38 -1.96 25.22
CA ARG A 197 1.13 -2.50 24.66
C ARG A 197 0.86 -2.06 23.22
N PHE A 198 1.56 -1.06 22.69
CA PHE A 198 1.47 -0.68 21.28
C PHE A 198 2.33 -1.61 20.41
N LEU A 199 1.96 -2.88 20.43
CA LEU A 199 2.57 -3.93 19.63
C LEU A 199 1.45 -4.66 18.89
N PRO A 200 1.20 -4.32 17.62
CA PRO A 200 0.23 -5.03 16.79
C PRO A 200 0.59 -6.52 16.66
N ARG A 201 -0.41 -7.37 16.45
CA ARG A 201 -0.21 -8.75 16.00
C ARG A 201 0.49 -8.74 14.65
N LEU A 202 1.79 -9.06 14.64
CA LEU A 202 2.65 -8.91 13.47
C LEU A 202 2.22 -9.83 12.32
N GLY A 203 1.68 -11.02 12.62
CA GLY A 203 1.08 -11.91 11.61
C GLY A 203 -0.12 -11.28 10.94
N HIS A 204 -1.11 -10.84 11.72
CA HIS A 204 -2.26 -10.10 11.22
C HIS A 204 -1.86 -8.89 10.37
N MET A 205 -0.92 -8.06 10.83
CA MET A 205 -0.44 -6.90 10.07
C MET A 205 0.24 -7.30 8.75
N SER A 206 1.03 -8.38 8.74
CA SER A 206 1.66 -8.88 7.53
C SER A 206 0.65 -9.39 6.50
N GLU A 207 -0.43 -10.04 6.96
CA GLU A 207 -1.55 -10.48 6.11
C GLU A 207 -2.29 -9.27 5.52
N ARG A 208 -2.58 -8.25 6.34
CA ARG A 208 -3.19 -6.99 5.91
C ARG A 208 -2.35 -6.30 4.82
N PHE A 209 -1.03 -6.21 4.98
CA PHE A 209 -0.16 -5.64 3.96
C PHE A 209 -0.20 -6.44 2.65
N ALA A 210 -0.22 -7.77 2.73
CA ALA A 210 -0.31 -8.62 1.55
C ALA A 210 -1.64 -8.43 0.79
N LEU A 211 -2.76 -8.35 1.51
CA LEU A 211 -4.08 -8.10 0.94
C LEU A 211 -4.19 -6.70 0.32
N LEU A 212 -3.69 -5.66 1.00
CA LEU A 212 -3.69 -4.31 0.42
C LEU A 212 -2.78 -4.23 -0.81
N LEU A 213 -1.62 -4.90 -0.81
CA LEU A 213 -0.77 -4.91 -2.00
C LEU A 213 -1.48 -5.57 -3.19
N LEU A 214 -2.22 -6.66 -2.97
CA LEU A 214 -3.02 -7.29 -4.02
C LEU A 214 -3.99 -6.31 -4.67
N ILE A 215 -4.65 -5.48 -3.86
CA ILE A 215 -5.54 -4.40 -4.33
C ILE A 215 -4.76 -3.37 -5.14
N VAL A 216 -3.61 -2.93 -4.62
CA VAL A 216 -2.80 -1.88 -5.23
C VAL A 216 -2.23 -2.33 -6.59
N VAL A 217 -1.66 -3.53 -6.65
CA VAL A 217 -1.15 -4.12 -7.89
C VAL A 217 -2.31 -4.41 -8.85
N GLY A 218 -3.48 -4.76 -8.33
CA GLY A 218 -4.71 -4.95 -9.08
C GLY A 218 -5.14 -3.72 -9.90
N GLU A 219 -4.80 -2.50 -9.48
CA GLU A 219 -5.05 -1.28 -10.27
C GLU A 219 -4.43 -1.35 -11.67
N GLY A 220 -3.26 -1.98 -11.81
CA GLY A 220 -2.61 -2.18 -13.11
C GLY A 220 -3.48 -2.97 -14.09
N PHE A 221 -4.21 -3.99 -13.61
CA PHE A 221 -5.17 -4.72 -14.45
C PHE A 221 -6.33 -3.83 -14.90
N PHE A 222 -6.94 -3.10 -13.96
CA PHE A 222 -8.03 -2.17 -14.28
C PHE A 222 -7.58 -1.14 -15.32
N LYS A 223 -6.39 -0.59 -15.14
CA LYS A 223 -5.84 0.43 -16.03
C LYS A 223 -5.68 -0.08 -17.46
N LEU A 224 -5.04 -1.24 -17.62
CA LEU A 224 -4.86 -1.89 -18.92
C LEU A 224 -6.19 -2.19 -19.59
N VAL A 225 -7.11 -2.82 -18.85
CA VAL A 225 -8.42 -3.27 -19.38
C VAL A 225 -9.29 -2.09 -19.78
N ILE A 226 -9.41 -1.06 -18.94
CA ILE A 226 -10.23 0.12 -19.24
C ILE A 226 -9.63 0.89 -20.41
N THR A 227 -8.30 1.10 -20.45
CA THR A 227 -7.65 1.81 -21.57
C THR A 227 -7.89 1.10 -22.91
N LEU A 228 -7.84 -0.24 -22.92
CA LEU A 228 -8.11 -1.02 -24.14
C LEU A 228 -9.61 -1.03 -24.49
N SER A 229 -10.48 -1.11 -23.48
CA SER A 229 -11.93 -1.07 -23.64
C SER A 229 -12.40 0.25 -24.27
N GLU A 230 -11.90 1.39 -23.78
CA GLU A 230 -12.20 2.73 -24.30
C GLU A 230 -11.72 2.92 -25.74
N LYS A 231 -10.55 2.36 -26.10
CA LYS A 231 -10.09 2.34 -27.49
C LYS A 231 -10.95 1.47 -28.40
N GLY A 232 -11.52 0.39 -27.85
CA GLY A 232 -12.21 -0.65 -28.58
C GLY A 232 -11.24 -1.71 -29.08
N VAL A 233 -11.33 -2.93 -28.51
CA VAL A 233 -10.44 -4.07 -28.81
C VAL A 233 -10.38 -4.39 -30.31
N TYR A 234 -11.47 -4.20 -31.04
CA TYR A 234 -11.53 -4.47 -32.49
C TYR A 234 -10.82 -3.43 -33.37
N LYS A 235 -10.39 -2.30 -32.80
CA LYS A 235 -9.70 -1.21 -33.52
C LYS A 235 -8.19 -1.24 -33.36
N VAL A 236 -7.66 -2.07 -32.47
CA VAL A 236 -6.23 -2.09 -32.16
C VAL A 236 -5.48 -3.10 -33.03
N THR A 237 -4.24 -2.79 -33.35
CA THR A 237 -3.33 -3.68 -34.08
C THR A 237 -2.88 -4.87 -33.21
N PRO A 238 -2.46 -6.00 -33.80
CA PRO A 238 -1.88 -7.13 -33.05
C PRO A 238 -0.72 -6.75 -32.13
N GLU A 239 0.09 -5.75 -32.49
CA GLU A 239 1.20 -5.24 -31.66
C GLU A 239 0.72 -4.70 -30.32
N VAL A 240 -0.36 -3.92 -30.33
CA VAL A 240 -0.99 -3.36 -29.12
C VAL A 240 -1.60 -4.46 -28.25
N LEU A 241 -2.17 -5.51 -28.86
CA LEU A 241 -2.68 -6.67 -28.12
C LEU A 241 -1.53 -7.43 -27.42
N PHE A 242 -0.39 -7.56 -28.08
CA PHE A 242 0.80 -8.16 -27.47
C PHE A 242 1.30 -7.30 -26.29
N ASN A 243 1.43 -5.98 -26.47
CA ASN A 243 1.81 -5.06 -25.39
C ASN A 243 0.84 -5.14 -24.20
N PHE A 244 -0.47 -5.24 -24.47
CA PHE A 244 -1.49 -5.45 -23.44
C PHE A 244 -1.28 -6.77 -22.67
N MET A 245 -1.02 -7.89 -23.37
CA MET A 245 -0.73 -9.18 -22.73
C MET A 245 0.54 -9.14 -21.91
N PHE A 246 1.60 -8.50 -22.44
CA PHE A 246 2.84 -8.27 -21.73
C PHE A 246 2.61 -7.47 -20.44
N GLY A 247 1.84 -6.39 -20.50
CA GLY A 247 1.45 -5.62 -19.32
C GLY A 247 0.70 -6.45 -18.28
N GLY A 248 -0.25 -7.29 -18.70
CA GLY A 248 -0.96 -8.19 -17.79
C GLY A 248 -0.05 -9.22 -17.11
N ILE A 249 0.89 -9.81 -17.86
CA ILE A 249 1.92 -10.69 -17.30
C ILE A 249 2.83 -9.92 -16.34
N ALA A 250 3.20 -8.68 -16.67
CA ALA A 250 4.02 -7.85 -15.80
C ALA A 250 3.36 -7.58 -14.45
N VAL A 251 2.05 -7.28 -14.41
CA VAL A 251 1.29 -7.14 -13.15
C VAL A 251 1.34 -8.43 -12.33
N PHE A 252 1.17 -9.59 -12.96
CA PHE A 252 1.25 -10.89 -12.29
C PHE A 252 2.64 -11.14 -11.71
N VAL A 253 3.70 -10.93 -12.50
CA VAL A 253 5.10 -11.10 -12.06
C VAL A 253 5.43 -10.15 -10.91
N HIS A 254 4.92 -8.92 -10.95
CA HIS A 254 5.08 -7.94 -9.86
C HIS A 254 4.51 -8.46 -8.53
N CYS A 255 3.29 -9.00 -8.59
CA CYS A 255 2.61 -9.64 -7.47
C CYS A 255 3.40 -10.86 -6.98
N TRP A 256 3.79 -11.75 -7.89
CA TRP A 256 4.53 -12.98 -7.58
C TRP A 256 5.85 -12.69 -6.85
N ILE A 257 6.63 -11.69 -7.28
CA ILE A 257 7.87 -11.29 -6.59
C ILE A 257 7.57 -10.93 -5.13
N TYR A 258 6.51 -10.18 -4.84
CA TYR A 258 6.23 -9.81 -3.47
C TYR A 258 5.87 -11.04 -2.62
N PHE A 259 4.91 -11.85 -3.08
CA PHE A 259 4.37 -12.95 -2.27
C PHE A 259 5.41 -14.02 -1.94
N ASP A 260 6.30 -14.36 -2.88
CA ASP A 260 7.32 -15.38 -2.64
C ASP A 260 8.44 -14.88 -1.73
N PHE A 261 8.84 -13.61 -1.85
CA PHE A 261 10.06 -13.13 -1.18
C PHE A 261 9.81 -12.36 0.11
N VAL A 262 8.69 -11.67 0.25
CA VAL A 262 8.41 -10.81 1.41
C VAL A 262 6.99 -10.88 1.96
N GLY A 263 6.02 -11.36 1.17
CA GLY A 263 4.61 -11.40 1.55
C GLY A 263 4.36 -12.24 2.80
N ASN A 264 3.47 -11.76 3.68
CA ASN A 264 3.23 -12.35 5.00
C ASN A 264 4.50 -12.45 5.89
N GLY A 265 5.56 -11.72 5.55
CA GLY A 265 6.81 -11.69 6.30
C GLY A 265 6.67 -10.88 7.59
N LYS A 266 6.95 -11.53 8.73
CA LYS A 266 6.96 -10.85 10.02
C LYS A 266 8.30 -10.13 10.22
N PRO A 267 8.33 -8.96 10.88
CA PRO A 267 9.56 -8.33 11.31
C PRO A 267 10.48 -9.30 12.06
N LYS A 268 11.78 -9.28 11.76
CA LYS A 268 12.77 -10.20 12.36
C LYS A 268 12.92 -10.07 13.87
N ASN A 269 12.58 -8.90 14.41
CA ASN A 269 12.59 -8.59 15.83
C ASN A 269 11.54 -7.50 16.13
N GLN A 270 11.28 -7.26 17.42
CA GLN A 270 10.33 -6.25 17.89
C GLN A 270 11.01 -4.90 18.18
N GLU A 271 12.20 -4.66 17.63
CA GLU A 271 12.89 -3.38 17.80
C GLU A 271 12.15 -2.27 17.03
N LYS A 272 12.04 -1.10 17.65
CA LYS A 272 11.26 0.03 17.10
C LYS A 272 11.68 0.40 15.68
N TRP A 273 12.98 0.46 15.42
CA TRP A 273 13.50 0.81 14.10
C TRP A 273 13.20 -0.26 13.05
N THR A 274 13.23 -1.54 13.41
CA THR A 274 12.80 -2.63 12.51
C THR A 274 11.33 -2.48 12.15
N LEU A 275 10.46 -2.18 13.14
CA LEU A 275 9.03 -1.97 12.90
C LEU A 275 8.76 -0.74 12.02
N VAL A 276 9.44 0.39 12.28
CA VAL A 276 9.32 1.62 11.49
C VAL A 276 9.81 1.40 10.05
N ASN A 277 10.96 0.74 9.88
CA ASN A 277 11.48 0.41 8.56
C ASN A 277 10.54 -0.51 7.78
N TRP A 278 10.04 -1.56 8.44
CA TRP A 278 9.07 -2.48 7.84
C TRP A 278 7.80 -1.76 7.40
N TRP A 279 7.28 -0.86 8.24
CA TRP A 279 6.10 -0.05 7.96
C TRP A 279 6.29 0.91 6.78
N LEU A 280 7.37 1.71 6.78
CA LEU A 280 7.66 2.67 5.71
C LEU A 280 8.00 1.98 4.40
N ALA A 281 8.72 0.85 4.44
CA ALA A 281 9.07 0.12 3.24
C ALA A 281 7.82 -0.40 2.51
N HIS A 282 6.78 -0.86 3.24
CA HIS A 282 5.50 -1.25 2.62
C HIS A 282 4.72 -0.06 2.04
N LEU A 283 4.73 1.10 2.71
CA LEU A 283 4.12 2.33 2.18
C LEU A 283 4.73 2.70 0.82
N PHE A 284 6.07 2.79 0.74
CA PHE A 284 6.75 3.16 -0.50
C PHE A 284 6.66 2.06 -1.56
N LEU A 285 6.68 0.79 -1.16
CA LEU A 285 6.42 -0.34 -2.06
C LEU A 285 5.08 -0.18 -2.77
N MET A 286 4.00 0.06 -2.03
CA MET A 286 2.67 0.18 -2.62
C MET A 286 2.54 1.44 -3.49
N LEU A 287 3.15 2.55 -3.10
CA LEU A 287 3.20 3.75 -3.94
C LEU A 287 3.88 3.45 -5.29
N SER A 288 5.01 2.74 -5.24
CA SER A 288 5.75 2.34 -6.45
C SER A 288 5.00 1.32 -7.31
N ALA A 289 4.15 0.47 -6.71
CA ALA A 289 3.29 -0.45 -7.44
C ALA A 289 2.22 0.30 -8.25
N VAL A 290 1.61 1.38 -7.70
CA VAL A 290 0.70 2.24 -8.47
C VAL A 290 1.42 2.93 -9.62
N MET A 291 2.66 3.39 -9.40
CA MET A 291 3.48 3.99 -10.48
C MET A 291 3.65 3.00 -11.64
N VAL A 292 3.98 1.74 -11.35
CA VAL A 292 4.05 0.69 -12.37
C VAL A 292 2.69 0.45 -13.03
N GLY A 293 1.61 0.33 -12.26
CA GLY A 293 0.25 0.15 -12.78
C GLY A 293 -0.17 1.24 -13.77
N VAL A 294 0.09 2.51 -13.43
CA VAL A 294 -0.18 3.65 -14.30
C VAL A 294 0.68 3.63 -15.56
N ALA A 295 1.97 3.27 -15.43
CA ALA A 295 2.87 3.17 -16.57
C ALA A 295 2.37 2.18 -17.62
N LEU A 296 1.80 1.05 -17.18
CA LEU A 296 1.28 0.01 -18.08
C LEU A 296 0.12 0.49 -18.97
N ALA A 297 -0.59 1.58 -18.62
CA ALA A 297 -1.55 2.21 -19.54
C ALA A 297 -0.89 2.64 -20.86
N GLY A 298 0.41 2.96 -20.82
CA GLY A 298 1.23 3.31 -21.98
C GLY A 298 1.33 2.18 -23.00
N GLU A 299 1.30 0.92 -22.56
CA GLU A 299 1.36 -0.27 -23.43
C GLU A 299 0.24 -0.31 -24.46
N VAL A 300 -0.94 0.13 -24.04
CA VAL A 300 -2.13 0.14 -24.91
C VAL A 300 -2.11 1.36 -25.85
N LYS A 301 -1.22 2.33 -25.61
CA LYS A 301 -1.15 3.60 -26.34
C LYS A 301 -0.20 3.57 -27.55
N VAL A 302 0.67 2.58 -27.66
CA VAL A 302 1.80 2.58 -28.62
C VAL A 302 1.97 1.23 -29.34
N GLY A 303 2.39 1.27 -30.61
CA GLY A 303 2.83 0.07 -31.36
C GLY A 303 4.27 -0.32 -31.04
N PHE A 304 4.82 -1.35 -31.70
CA PHE A 304 6.19 -1.82 -31.41
C PHE A 304 7.27 -0.84 -31.86
N TRP A 305 7.04 -0.22 -33.02
CA TRP A 305 8.03 0.58 -33.74
C TRP A 305 8.00 2.06 -33.36
N ASP A 306 6.94 2.47 -32.66
CA ASP A 306 6.78 3.83 -32.16
C ASP A 306 7.56 4.04 -30.85
N PRO A 307 7.98 5.28 -30.54
CA PRO A 307 8.59 5.58 -29.25
C PRO A 307 7.58 5.44 -28.12
N TYR A 308 7.99 4.79 -27.04
CA TYR A 308 7.14 4.67 -25.85
C TYR A 308 6.79 6.05 -25.28
N PRO A 309 5.54 6.30 -24.84
CA PRO A 309 5.17 7.57 -24.22
C PRO A 309 6.09 7.92 -23.03
N LEU A 310 7.00 8.88 -23.22
CA LEU A 310 8.11 9.16 -22.29
C LEU A 310 7.65 9.35 -20.85
N LYS A 311 6.56 10.08 -20.64
CA LYS A 311 6.02 10.34 -19.30
C LYS A 311 5.58 9.07 -18.57
N TYR A 312 4.96 8.13 -19.27
CA TYR A 312 4.60 6.81 -18.71
C TYR A 312 5.85 5.98 -18.45
N GLY A 313 6.81 6.00 -19.38
CA GLY A 313 8.08 5.29 -19.24
C GLY A 313 8.93 5.75 -18.06
N VAL A 314 8.97 7.07 -17.79
CA VAL A 314 9.63 7.65 -16.60
C VAL A 314 9.04 7.07 -15.32
N ILE A 315 7.72 7.11 -15.18
CA ILE A 315 7.04 6.58 -13.98
C ILE A 315 7.21 5.05 -13.89
N GLY A 316 7.15 4.32 -15.00
CA GLY A 316 7.32 2.86 -15.02
C GLY A 316 8.72 2.42 -14.62
N CYS A 317 9.76 3.11 -15.09
CA CYS A 317 11.14 2.79 -14.74
C CYS A 317 11.48 3.16 -13.29
N LEU A 318 11.10 4.38 -12.85
CA LEU A 318 11.30 4.81 -11.46
C LEU A 318 10.44 4.00 -10.48
N GLY A 319 9.22 3.64 -10.88
CA GLY A 319 8.31 2.78 -10.13
C GLY A 319 8.91 1.38 -9.95
N LEU A 320 9.40 0.74 -11.02
CA LEU A 320 10.03 -0.57 -10.91
C LEU A 320 11.31 -0.51 -10.05
N ALA A 321 12.18 0.46 -10.29
CA ALA A 321 13.40 0.62 -9.51
C ALA A 321 13.12 0.80 -8.01
N SER A 322 12.18 1.70 -7.66
CA SER A 322 11.78 1.93 -6.27
C SER A 322 11.09 0.72 -5.65
N TYR A 323 10.26 0.01 -6.40
CA TYR A 323 9.62 -1.23 -5.95
C TYR A 323 10.66 -2.29 -5.56
N LEU A 324 11.66 -2.54 -6.41
CA LEU A 324 12.72 -3.51 -6.14
C LEU A 324 13.60 -3.12 -4.95
N LEU A 325 13.87 -1.82 -4.77
CA LEU A 325 14.57 -1.30 -3.60
C LEU A 325 13.74 -1.48 -2.32
N CYS A 326 12.43 -1.23 -2.37
CA CYS A 326 11.53 -1.44 -1.23
C CYS A 326 11.41 -2.93 -0.87
N LEU A 327 11.37 -3.83 -1.85
CA LEU A 327 11.42 -5.28 -1.59
C LEU A 327 12.70 -5.67 -0.85
N LEU A 328 13.85 -5.15 -1.29
CA LEU A 328 15.12 -5.38 -0.61
C LEU A 328 15.11 -4.79 0.81
N TRP A 329 14.53 -3.61 0.98
CA TRP A 329 14.37 -2.97 2.29
C TRP A 329 13.50 -3.83 3.23
N ILE A 330 12.38 -4.37 2.75
CA ILE A 330 11.53 -5.29 3.54
C ILE A 330 12.31 -6.57 3.86
N GLN A 331 12.98 -7.16 2.87
CA GLN A 331 13.77 -8.40 3.04
C GLN A 331 14.81 -8.29 4.17
N TYR A 332 15.45 -7.13 4.35
CA TYR A 332 16.40 -6.90 5.45
C TYR A 332 15.76 -6.70 6.84
N ASN A 333 14.45 -6.48 6.91
CA ASN A 333 13.72 -6.20 8.15
C ASN A 333 12.77 -7.34 8.57
N ILE A 334 12.57 -8.36 7.74
CA ILE A 334 11.76 -9.53 8.07
C ILE A 334 12.60 -10.75 8.46
N GLU A 335 11.95 -11.76 9.03
CA GLU A 335 12.52 -13.08 9.29
C GLU A 335 13.17 -13.69 8.03
N GLU A 336 14.26 -14.43 8.22
CA GLU A 336 14.99 -15.06 7.12
C GLU A 336 14.15 -16.19 6.51
N ARG A 337 14.08 -16.22 5.18
CA ARG A 337 13.33 -17.23 4.42
C ARG A 337 14.23 -17.98 3.47
N ILE A 338 13.89 -19.23 3.19
CA ILE A 338 14.61 -20.08 2.23
C ILE A 338 14.74 -19.39 0.86
N ALA A 339 13.70 -18.67 0.43
CA ALA A 339 13.69 -17.93 -0.82
C ALA A 339 14.77 -16.82 -0.90
N HIS A 340 15.21 -16.27 0.25
CA HIS A 340 16.23 -15.22 0.31
C HIS A 340 17.62 -15.72 -0.11
N ARG A 341 17.87 -17.03 -0.01
CA ARG A 341 19.10 -17.69 -0.53
C ARG A 341 19.27 -17.44 -2.03
N PHE A 342 18.16 -17.29 -2.76
CA PHE A 342 18.14 -17.20 -4.21
C PHE A 342 17.82 -15.79 -4.72
N ALA A 343 16.93 -15.05 -4.04
CA ALA A 343 16.66 -13.63 -4.31
C ALA A 343 17.67 -12.71 -3.60
N THR A 344 18.93 -12.81 -4.04
CA THR A 344 20.03 -12.01 -3.48
C THR A 344 19.95 -10.54 -3.88
N THR A 345 20.62 -9.68 -3.10
CA THR A 345 20.81 -8.25 -3.40
C THR A 345 21.31 -8.01 -4.83
N LYS A 346 22.20 -8.87 -5.34
CA LYS A 346 22.73 -8.76 -6.70
C LYS A 346 21.63 -8.89 -7.77
N VAL A 347 20.67 -9.79 -7.58
CA VAL A 347 19.53 -9.98 -8.49
C VAL A 347 18.62 -8.76 -8.45
N ARG A 348 18.34 -8.23 -7.25
CA ARG A 348 17.55 -6.99 -7.07
C ARG A 348 18.22 -5.81 -7.76
N MET A 349 19.50 -5.60 -7.50
CA MET A 349 20.26 -4.49 -8.08
C MET A 349 20.41 -4.60 -9.60
N PHE A 350 20.51 -5.81 -10.15
CA PHE A 350 20.47 -6.01 -11.60
C PHE A 350 19.17 -5.44 -12.21
N GLY A 351 18.01 -5.74 -11.61
CA GLY A 351 16.74 -5.18 -12.06
C GLY A 351 16.64 -3.67 -11.88
N VAL A 352 17.12 -3.14 -10.75
CA VAL A 352 17.16 -1.68 -10.49
C VAL A 352 18.01 -0.97 -11.55
N VAL A 353 19.24 -1.44 -11.78
CA VAL A 353 20.14 -0.85 -12.77
C VAL A 353 19.54 -0.94 -14.16
N LEU A 354 18.98 -2.10 -14.53
CA LEU A 354 18.39 -2.26 -15.85
C LEU A 354 17.16 -1.37 -16.06
N ALA A 355 16.30 -1.18 -15.06
CA ALA A 355 15.18 -0.23 -15.13
C ALA A 355 15.67 1.22 -15.32
N LEU A 356 16.74 1.61 -14.64
CA LEU A 356 17.35 2.94 -14.80
C LEU A 356 18.05 3.11 -16.15
N VAL A 357 18.67 2.05 -16.68
CA VAL A 357 19.23 2.04 -18.04
C VAL A 357 18.10 2.17 -19.07
N THR A 358 17.00 1.43 -18.91
CA THR A 358 15.83 1.55 -19.78
C THR A 358 15.34 3.00 -19.84
N LEU A 359 15.27 3.70 -18.69
CA LEU A 359 14.88 5.11 -18.65
C LEU A 359 15.72 6.01 -19.55
N LEU A 360 17.04 5.79 -19.58
CA LEU A 360 17.97 6.57 -20.40
C LEU A 360 17.87 6.22 -21.89
N VAL A 361 17.59 4.95 -22.20
CA VAL A 361 17.55 4.43 -23.57
C VAL A 361 16.18 4.69 -24.23
N LEU A 362 15.11 4.75 -23.44
CA LEU A 362 13.72 4.84 -23.90
C LEU A 362 13.45 5.94 -24.95
N PRO A 363 13.98 7.17 -24.84
CA PRO A 363 13.74 8.21 -25.84
C PRO A 363 14.36 7.92 -27.22
N HIS A 364 15.28 6.96 -27.28
CA HIS A 364 16.13 6.70 -28.44
C HIS A 364 15.82 5.37 -29.14
N VAL A 365 14.89 4.59 -28.60
CA VAL A 365 14.57 3.24 -29.11
C VAL A 365 13.07 3.05 -29.30
N PRO A 366 12.67 2.11 -30.17
CA PRO A 366 11.27 1.70 -30.27
C PRO A 366 10.74 1.09 -28.98
N ALA A 367 9.42 1.17 -28.76
CA ALA A 367 8.75 0.64 -27.58
C ALA A 367 9.08 -0.83 -27.30
N ILE A 368 9.20 -1.67 -28.34
CA ILE A 368 9.55 -3.09 -28.16
C ILE A 368 10.91 -3.27 -27.46
N VAL A 369 11.90 -2.44 -27.77
CA VAL A 369 13.23 -2.50 -27.13
C VAL A 369 13.15 -2.05 -25.68
N GLY A 370 12.41 -0.96 -25.42
CA GLY A 370 12.14 -0.49 -24.06
C GLY A 370 11.43 -1.55 -23.21
N ASN A 371 10.41 -2.19 -23.77
CA ASN A 371 9.64 -3.26 -23.13
C ASN A 371 10.48 -4.50 -22.86
N LEU A 372 11.38 -4.88 -23.76
CA LEU A 372 12.31 -5.99 -23.54
C LEU A 372 13.31 -5.70 -22.41
N LEU A 373 13.87 -4.49 -22.35
CA LEU A 373 14.78 -4.11 -21.25
C LEU A 373 14.04 -4.05 -19.91
N TRP A 374 12.89 -3.36 -19.85
CA TRP A 374 12.07 -3.26 -18.64
C TRP A 374 11.52 -4.63 -18.20
N GLY A 375 11.04 -5.43 -19.15
CA GLY A 375 10.56 -6.79 -18.92
C GLY A 375 11.66 -7.71 -18.41
N THR A 376 12.88 -7.61 -18.95
CA THR A 376 14.04 -8.35 -18.45
C THR A 376 14.36 -7.95 -17.02
N ALA A 377 14.31 -6.66 -16.69
CA ALA A 377 14.56 -6.16 -15.33
C ALA A 377 13.58 -6.75 -14.30
N LEU A 378 12.31 -6.89 -14.69
CA LEU A 378 11.25 -7.46 -13.88
C LEU A 378 11.33 -9.00 -13.82
N ILE A 379 11.38 -9.68 -14.96
CA ILE A 379 11.33 -11.15 -15.05
C ILE A 379 12.59 -11.78 -14.45
N SER A 380 13.75 -11.13 -14.53
CA SER A 380 14.99 -11.62 -13.90
C SER A 380 14.84 -11.82 -12.38
N GLN A 381 13.91 -11.09 -11.75
CA GLN A 381 13.64 -11.16 -10.32
C GLN A 381 12.96 -12.46 -9.88
N ILE A 382 12.40 -13.22 -10.82
CA ILE A 382 11.82 -14.54 -10.59
C ILE A 382 12.61 -15.61 -11.32
N ALA A 383 12.92 -15.40 -12.60
CA ALA A 383 13.62 -16.39 -13.41
C ALA A 383 14.94 -16.82 -12.76
N ILE A 384 15.77 -15.87 -12.30
CA ILE A 384 17.06 -16.20 -11.70
C ILE A 384 16.88 -16.94 -10.36
N PRO A 385 16.09 -16.44 -9.38
CA PRO A 385 15.91 -17.15 -8.12
C PRO A 385 15.26 -18.53 -8.26
N VAL A 386 14.21 -18.66 -9.07
CA VAL A 386 13.47 -19.93 -9.24
C VAL A 386 14.34 -20.97 -9.92
N THR A 387 15.06 -20.61 -11.00
CA THR A 387 15.97 -21.55 -11.66
C THR A 387 17.10 -21.99 -10.72
N ARG A 388 17.68 -21.07 -9.94
CA ARG A 388 18.73 -21.42 -8.97
C ARG A 388 18.19 -22.32 -7.85
N ALA A 389 16.97 -22.04 -7.37
CA ALA A 389 16.31 -22.86 -6.35
C ALA A 389 16.08 -24.28 -6.86
N TYR A 390 15.47 -24.42 -8.05
CA TYR A 390 15.24 -25.71 -8.69
C TYR A 390 16.53 -26.53 -8.83
N LEU A 391 17.58 -25.95 -9.43
CA LEU A 391 18.86 -26.62 -9.62
C LEU A 391 19.53 -27.04 -8.30
N THR A 392 19.34 -26.26 -7.23
CA THR A 392 19.92 -26.55 -5.92
C THR A 392 19.16 -27.69 -5.25
N PHE A 393 17.83 -27.62 -5.20
CA PHE A 393 17.01 -28.64 -4.58
C PHE A 393 17.06 -29.98 -5.32
N SER A 394 17.11 -29.98 -6.65
CA SER A 394 17.27 -31.22 -7.43
C SER A 394 18.61 -31.92 -7.14
N LYS A 395 19.70 -31.16 -6.91
CA LYS A 395 20.99 -31.74 -6.51
C LYS A 395 20.97 -32.28 -5.08
N GLU A 396 20.34 -31.56 -4.16
CA GLU A 396 20.19 -31.98 -2.77
C GLU A 396 19.32 -33.25 -2.64
N GLU A 397 18.32 -33.41 -3.52
CA GLU A 397 17.49 -34.62 -3.59
C GLU A 397 18.28 -35.81 -4.15
N GLN A 398 19.02 -35.62 -5.24
CA GLN A 398 19.86 -36.68 -5.82
C GLN A 398 20.96 -37.18 -4.88
N ALA A 399 21.50 -36.31 -4.01
CA ALA A 399 22.54 -36.69 -3.05
C ALA A 399 22.01 -37.48 -1.84
N LYS A 400 20.68 -37.59 -1.68
CA LYS A 400 20.03 -38.37 -0.61
C LYS A 400 19.68 -39.80 -1.05
N VAL A 401 19.73 -40.07 -2.35
CA VAL A 401 19.55 -41.40 -2.97
C VAL A 401 20.92 -42.03 -3.14
#